data_AF-A0A536X144-F1
#
_entry.id   AF-A0A536X144-F1
#
_cell.length_a   1.000
_cell.length_b   1.000
_cell.length_c   1.000
_cell.angle_alpha   90.00
_cell.angle_beta   90.00
_cell.angle_gamma   90.00
#
_symmetry.space_group_name_H-M   'P 1'
#
loop_
_entity.id
_entity.type
_entity.pdbx_description
1 polymer ?
#
loop_
_entity_poly.entity_id
_entity_poly.type
_entity_poly.pdbx_seq_one_letter_code
_entity_poly.pdbx_strand_id
1 'polypeptide(L)'
;MADAIFKLRAARLDASHLPRAFQTAQRGATAAAPLEDDPFLPRGLLRVDQAFDLSATARSTEAGRETQRIAPVRDQVVVLELPDGVTVITHPQNLHDTLQRVDPGALDADGAIVFEQALRARGAAVRGPIGDALSDGLSSLVSQVYTLSVGHAADPIIEAAKRKACEWLGEKSEDKIAQYAELGVSWAGTKALMWAIESRLKRDPGLYRWVGGETAERFLPGDPALKTEAAAGPLLVMIHGTGSNTSGSFDALQSASRAYWKPFEDRYGDRVLA
;
A
#
# COMPACT_ATOMS: atom_id res chain seq x y z
N MET A 1 -6.35 24.35 14.40
CA MET A 1 -5.28 24.27 13.37
C MET A 1 -5.96 24.39 12.03
N ALA A 2 -5.40 25.15 11.09
CA ALA A 2 -5.94 25.26 9.75
C ALA A 2 -5.69 23.93 9.00
N ASP A 3 -6.66 23.50 8.20
CA ASP A 3 -6.52 22.29 7.40
C ASP A 3 -5.44 22.48 6.32
N ALA A 4 -4.71 21.40 6.01
CA ALA A 4 -3.70 21.42 4.95
C ALA A 4 -4.33 21.82 3.60
N ILE A 5 -3.58 22.59 2.81
CA ILE A 5 -4.02 23.04 1.49
C ILE A 5 -2.98 22.65 0.46
N PHE A 6 -3.42 22.14 -0.68
CA PHE A 6 -2.56 21.73 -1.80
C PHE A 6 -2.70 22.73 -2.93
N LYS A 7 -1.56 23.19 -3.44
CA LYS A 7 -1.42 23.93 -4.70
C LYS A 7 -0.73 23.01 -5.69
N LEU A 8 -1.38 22.79 -6.83
CA LEU A 8 -0.84 21.93 -7.88
C LEU A 8 -1.32 22.34 -9.28
N ARG A 9 -0.43 22.22 -10.25
CA ARG A 9 -0.72 22.18 -11.68
C ARG A 9 -0.82 20.72 -12.11
N ALA A 10 -2.00 20.31 -12.57
CA ALA A 10 -2.28 18.93 -12.93
C ALA A 10 -3.50 18.80 -13.85
N ALA A 11 -3.56 17.72 -14.60
CA ALA A 11 -4.81 17.32 -15.25
C ALA A 11 -5.67 16.53 -14.25
N ARG A 12 -7.00 16.73 -14.28
CA ARG A 12 -7.92 15.96 -13.45
C ARG A 12 -8.13 14.56 -14.04
N LEU A 13 -8.02 13.54 -13.21
CA LEU A 13 -8.34 12.16 -13.56
C LEU A 13 -9.79 11.84 -13.19
N ASP A 14 -10.35 10.81 -13.82
CA ASP A 14 -11.66 10.28 -13.44
C ASP A 14 -11.62 9.74 -12.00
N ALA A 15 -12.64 10.03 -11.19
CA ALA A 15 -12.76 9.54 -9.83
C ALA A 15 -12.97 8.01 -9.75
N SER A 16 -13.29 7.34 -10.87
CA SER A 16 -13.26 5.87 -10.95
C SER A 16 -11.83 5.30 -10.98
N HIS A 17 -10.81 6.15 -11.21
CA HIS A 17 -9.42 5.73 -11.30
C HIS A 17 -8.83 5.55 -9.89
N LEU A 18 -8.61 4.29 -9.49
CA LEU A 18 -7.98 3.95 -8.22
C LEU A 18 -6.46 4.09 -8.31
N PRO A 19 -5.79 4.50 -7.20
CA PRO A 19 -4.34 4.35 -7.09
C PRO A 19 -3.89 2.91 -7.36
N ARG A 20 -2.73 2.74 -8.01
CA ARG A 20 -2.09 1.46 -8.37
C ARG A 20 -2.00 0.49 -7.20
N ALA A 21 -1.71 0.98 -6.00
CA ALA A 21 -1.66 0.17 -4.78
C ALA A 21 -3.00 -0.55 -4.51
N PHE A 22 -4.12 0.05 -4.90
CA PHE A 22 -5.48 -0.49 -4.74
C PHE A 22 -6.03 -1.15 -6.01
N GLN A 23 -5.33 -1.06 -7.14
CA GLN A 23 -5.69 -1.77 -8.38
C GLN A 23 -5.38 -3.28 -8.30
N THR A 24 -4.40 -3.70 -7.49
CA THR A 24 -4.06 -5.13 -7.33
C THR A 24 -5.23 -5.95 -6.78
N ALA A 25 -6.07 -5.35 -5.93
CA ALA A 25 -7.35 -5.89 -5.48
C ALA A 25 -8.27 -6.32 -6.65
N GLN A 26 -8.14 -5.69 -7.81
CA GLN A 26 -8.94 -5.99 -9.00
C GLN A 26 -8.25 -6.93 -10.00
N ARG A 27 -6.92 -7.14 -9.90
CA ARG A 27 -6.15 -7.95 -10.88
C ARG A 27 -6.35 -9.46 -10.75
N GLY A 28 -6.95 -9.95 -9.66
CA GLY A 28 -7.34 -11.36 -9.54
C GLY A 28 -8.51 -11.77 -10.45
N ALA A 29 -9.23 -10.81 -11.03
CA ALA A 29 -10.28 -11.07 -11.99
C ALA A 29 -9.69 -11.23 -13.39
N THR A 30 -9.47 -12.47 -13.82
CA THR A 30 -9.63 -12.78 -15.24
C THR A 30 -11.02 -12.27 -15.65
N ALA A 31 -11.11 -11.61 -16.81
CA ALA A 31 -12.26 -10.82 -17.27
C ALA A 31 -13.59 -11.58 -17.46
N ALA A 32 -13.74 -12.77 -16.87
CA ALA A 32 -14.93 -13.62 -16.92
C ALA A 32 -15.43 -14.09 -15.53
N ALA A 33 -14.70 -13.83 -14.43
CA ALA A 33 -15.19 -14.12 -13.08
C ALA A 33 -15.91 -12.89 -12.52
N PRO A 34 -17.12 -13.02 -11.92
CA PRO A 34 -17.69 -11.92 -11.15
C PRO A 34 -16.66 -11.53 -10.09
N LEU A 35 -16.32 -10.24 -10.03
CA LEU A 35 -15.45 -9.63 -9.02
C LEU A 35 -15.84 -10.16 -7.64
N GLU A 36 -15.18 -11.21 -7.14
CA GLU A 36 -15.24 -11.62 -5.75
C GLU A 36 -14.88 -10.35 -4.96
N ASP A 37 -15.72 -9.96 -3.98
CA ASP A 37 -15.40 -8.82 -3.14
C ASP A 37 -14.06 -9.08 -2.45
N ASP A 38 -13.07 -8.20 -2.68
CA ASP A 38 -11.76 -8.31 -2.06
C ASP A 38 -11.94 -8.39 -0.53
N PRO A 39 -11.46 -9.46 0.13
CA PRO A 39 -11.68 -9.66 1.56
C PRO A 39 -10.97 -8.61 2.43
N PHE A 40 -10.00 -7.89 1.87
CA PHE A 40 -9.23 -6.81 2.50
C PHE A 40 -9.63 -5.42 2.02
N LEU A 41 -10.20 -5.31 0.82
CA LEU A 41 -10.68 -4.05 0.26
C LEU A 41 -12.15 -4.13 -0.21
N PRO A 42 -13.12 -4.25 0.72
CA PRO A 42 -14.53 -4.30 0.37
C PRO A 42 -14.96 -3.09 -0.46
N ARG A 43 -15.91 -3.32 -1.37
CA ARG A 43 -16.49 -2.22 -2.16
C ARG A 43 -17.06 -1.15 -1.24
N GLY A 44 -16.76 0.10 -1.56
CA GLY A 44 -17.21 1.25 -0.77
C GLY A 44 -16.38 1.51 0.50
N LEU A 45 -15.39 0.69 0.84
CA LEU A 45 -14.46 1.04 1.92
C LEU A 45 -13.64 2.29 1.57
N LEU A 46 -13.15 2.36 0.33
CA LEU A 46 -12.47 3.52 -0.23
C LEU A 46 -13.33 4.21 -1.28
N ARG A 47 -13.41 5.52 -1.22
CA ARG A 47 -13.91 6.37 -2.31
C ARG A 47 -12.84 7.38 -2.69
N VAL A 48 -12.48 7.42 -3.97
CA VAL A 48 -11.65 8.49 -4.52
C VAL A 48 -12.54 9.73 -4.65
N ASP A 49 -12.19 10.80 -3.94
CA ASP A 49 -12.92 12.07 -4.03
C ASP A 49 -12.32 12.96 -5.11
N GLN A 50 -10.98 12.97 -5.21
CA GLN A 50 -10.25 13.71 -6.25
C GLN A 50 -9.00 12.93 -6.67
N ALA A 51 -8.67 13.02 -7.96
CA ALA A 51 -7.51 12.39 -8.57
C ALA A 51 -6.88 13.34 -9.60
N PHE A 52 -5.56 13.45 -9.56
CA PHE A 52 -4.79 14.40 -10.36
C PHE A 52 -3.54 13.75 -10.94
N ASP A 53 -3.29 14.00 -12.23
CA ASP A 53 -2.06 13.64 -12.93
C ASP A 53 -1.11 14.85 -12.98
N LEU A 54 0.02 14.71 -12.30
CA LEU A 54 1.08 15.70 -12.18
C LEU A 54 2.22 15.41 -13.17
N SER A 55 2.06 14.51 -14.13
CA SER A 55 3.08 14.27 -15.16
C SER A 55 3.36 15.55 -15.97
N ALA A 56 4.57 15.65 -16.55
CA ALA A 56 4.93 16.77 -17.40
C ALA A 56 3.94 16.96 -18.57
N THR A 57 3.49 15.84 -19.16
CA THR A 57 2.46 15.83 -20.20
C THR A 57 1.15 16.42 -19.70
N ALA A 58 0.64 15.96 -18.56
CA ALA A 58 -0.60 16.48 -17.97
C ALA A 58 -0.52 17.98 -17.67
N ARG A 59 0.60 18.47 -17.12
CA ARG A 59 0.85 19.89 -16.86
C ARG A 59 0.94 20.76 -18.10
N SER A 60 1.31 20.18 -19.24
CA SER A 60 1.44 20.92 -20.50
C SER A 60 0.09 21.23 -21.17
N THR A 61 -0.97 20.52 -20.76
CA THR A 61 -2.35 20.76 -21.21
C THR A 61 -2.90 22.07 -20.68
N GLU A 62 -3.90 22.65 -21.34
CA GLU A 62 -4.49 23.92 -20.91
C GLU A 62 -5.05 23.84 -19.49
N ALA A 63 -5.78 22.76 -19.17
CA ALA A 63 -6.29 22.50 -17.82
C ALA A 63 -5.18 22.27 -16.77
N GLY A 64 -4.02 21.75 -17.21
CA GLY A 64 -2.88 21.49 -16.34
C GLY A 64 -1.95 22.70 -16.11
N ARG A 65 -2.14 23.81 -16.82
CA ARG A 65 -1.32 25.03 -16.66
C ARG A 65 -1.78 25.91 -15.50
N GLU A 66 -3.08 25.87 -15.18
CA GLU A 66 -3.65 26.63 -14.08
C GLU A 66 -3.32 25.98 -12.74
N THR A 67 -2.87 26.78 -11.77
CA THR A 67 -2.65 26.32 -10.41
C THR A 67 -3.99 26.12 -9.71
N GLN A 68 -4.29 24.87 -9.38
CA GLN A 68 -5.48 24.49 -8.63
C GLN A 68 -5.17 24.50 -7.14
N ARG A 69 -6.13 25.01 -6.35
CA ARG A 69 -6.09 24.99 -4.88
C ARG A 69 -7.10 23.98 -4.37
N ILE A 70 -6.62 22.99 -3.62
CA ILE A 70 -7.43 21.90 -3.08
C ILE A 70 -7.29 21.92 -1.57
N ALA A 71 -8.42 21.81 -0.87
CA ALA A 71 -8.44 21.62 0.58
C ALA A 71 -8.98 20.20 0.86
N PRO A 72 -8.10 19.21 1.08
CA PRO A 72 -8.53 17.90 1.56
C PRO A 72 -9.27 18.07 2.88
N VAL A 73 -10.35 17.31 3.06
CA VAL A 73 -11.06 17.33 4.35
C VAL A 73 -10.29 16.52 5.39
N ARG A 74 -10.51 16.82 6.67
CA ARG A 74 -9.76 16.25 7.78
C ARG A 74 -9.73 14.71 7.79
N ASP A 75 -10.82 14.04 7.43
CA ASP A 75 -10.89 12.57 7.49
C ASP A 75 -10.47 11.87 6.19
N GLN A 76 -9.92 12.62 5.23
CA GLN A 76 -9.36 12.03 4.01
C GLN A 76 -7.93 11.55 4.22
N VAL A 77 -7.55 10.53 3.46
CA VAL A 77 -6.17 10.15 3.22
C VAL A 77 -5.71 10.68 1.87
N VAL A 78 -4.42 10.97 1.79
CA VAL A 78 -3.75 11.45 0.58
C VAL A 78 -2.84 10.36 0.11
N VAL A 79 -2.95 10.03 -1.17
CA VAL A 79 -2.12 9.03 -1.82
C VAL A 79 -1.31 9.69 -2.92
N LEU A 80 0.01 9.55 -2.82
CA LEU A 80 0.98 10.07 -3.77
C LEU A 80 1.61 8.89 -4.49
N GLU A 81 1.55 8.90 -5.83
CA GLU A 81 2.27 7.92 -6.64
C GLU A 81 3.51 8.54 -7.26
N LEU A 82 4.65 7.91 -7.03
CA LEU A 82 5.91 8.30 -7.62
C LEU A 82 6.10 7.56 -8.97
N PRO A 83 6.85 8.13 -9.93
CA PRO A 83 7.11 7.50 -11.23
C PRO A 83 7.77 6.11 -11.15
N ASP A 84 8.52 5.84 -10.09
CA ASP A 84 9.21 4.57 -9.84
C ASP A 84 8.29 3.46 -9.29
N GLY A 85 7.00 3.76 -9.11
CA GLY A 85 6.00 2.83 -8.60
C GLY A 85 5.86 2.85 -7.08
N VAL A 86 6.61 3.69 -6.36
CA VAL A 86 6.41 3.89 -4.93
C VAL A 86 5.08 4.61 -4.69
N THR A 87 4.31 4.13 -3.71
CA THR A 87 3.07 4.77 -3.25
C THR A 87 3.22 5.23 -1.81
N VAL A 88 2.95 6.51 -1.55
CA VAL A 88 2.92 7.08 -0.20
C VAL A 88 1.47 7.33 0.19
N ILE A 89 1.06 6.81 1.34
CA ILE A 89 -0.29 6.99 1.90
C ILE A 89 -0.13 7.71 3.24
N THR A 90 -0.78 8.87 3.41
CA THR A 90 -0.67 9.66 4.64
C THR A 90 -1.89 10.56 4.86
N HIS A 91 -2.02 11.09 6.06
CA HIS A 91 -3.00 12.13 6.36
C HIS A 91 -2.53 13.50 5.81
N PRO A 92 -3.40 14.35 5.24
CA PRO A 92 -3.03 15.66 4.71
C PRO A 92 -2.21 16.51 5.69
N GLN A 93 -2.65 16.58 6.95
CA GLN A 93 -1.94 17.32 8.00
C GLN A 93 -0.56 16.74 8.32
N ASN A 94 -0.41 15.41 8.32
CA ASN A 94 0.89 14.78 8.59
C ASN A 94 1.88 15.08 7.46
N LEU A 95 1.41 15.13 6.21
CA LEU A 95 2.22 15.56 5.07
C LEU A 95 2.67 17.00 5.24
N HIS A 96 1.74 17.92 5.55
CA HIS A 96 2.03 19.33 5.81
C HIS A 96 3.07 19.49 6.92
N ASP A 97 2.84 18.91 8.10
CA ASP A 97 3.72 19.07 9.27
C ASP A 97 5.10 18.43 9.03
N THR A 98 5.15 17.35 8.24
CA THR A 98 6.41 16.74 7.82
C THR A 98 7.17 17.69 6.91
N LEU A 99 6.55 18.22 5.85
CA LEU A 99 7.17 19.17 4.94
C LEU A 99 7.61 20.44 5.66
N GLN A 100 6.80 20.98 6.58
CA GLN A 100 7.17 22.13 7.41
C GLN A 100 8.48 21.90 8.19
N ARG A 101 8.76 20.67 8.61
CA ARG A 101 9.98 20.31 9.35
C ARG A 101 11.15 19.99 8.44
N VAL A 102 10.93 19.25 7.36
CA VAL A 102 12.01 18.65 6.55
C VAL A 102 12.32 19.41 5.26
N ASP A 103 11.34 20.13 4.73
CA ASP A 103 11.45 20.91 3.51
C ASP A 103 10.52 22.14 3.54
N PRO A 104 10.81 23.16 4.36
CA PRO A 104 9.93 24.33 4.52
C PRO A 104 9.69 25.10 3.21
N GLY A 105 10.60 24.99 2.23
CA GLY A 105 10.45 25.60 0.90
C GLY A 105 9.39 24.93 0.03
N ALA A 106 8.82 23.81 0.48
CA ALA A 106 7.64 23.17 -0.11
C ALA A 106 6.33 23.91 0.22
N LEU A 107 6.36 24.86 1.15
CA LEU A 107 5.20 25.60 1.63
C LEU A 107 5.25 27.05 1.13
N ASP A 108 4.12 27.54 0.64
CA ASP A 108 3.94 28.96 0.29
C ASP A 108 3.70 29.81 1.55
N ALA A 109 3.67 31.13 1.42
CA ALA A 109 3.49 32.08 2.52
C ALA A 109 2.18 31.89 3.30
N ASP A 110 1.16 31.30 2.68
CA ASP A 110 -0.12 30.94 3.30
C ASP A 110 -0.13 29.53 3.92
N GLY A 111 1.01 28.85 3.95
CA GLY A 111 1.16 27.48 4.47
C GLY A 111 0.67 26.39 3.51
N ALA A 112 0.26 26.73 2.29
CA ALA A 112 -0.17 25.72 1.32
C ALA A 112 1.03 24.92 0.79
N ILE A 113 0.88 23.60 0.69
CA ILE A 113 1.85 22.70 0.06
C ILE A 113 1.83 22.94 -1.45
N VAL A 114 2.95 23.38 -2.02
CA VAL A 114 3.10 23.58 -3.46
C VAL A 114 3.75 22.35 -4.07
N PHE A 115 2.98 21.45 -4.69
CA PHE A 115 3.49 20.16 -5.20
C PHE A 115 4.56 20.28 -6.29
N GLU A 116 4.63 21.44 -6.95
CA GLU A 116 5.70 21.71 -7.89
C GLU A 116 7.04 22.02 -7.21
N GLN A 117 7.02 22.49 -5.97
CA GLN A 117 8.20 22.84 -5.16
C GLN A 117 8.53 21.75 -4.13
N ALA A 118 7.48 21.21 -3.51
CA ALA A 118 7.52 20.07 -2.63
C ALA A 118 8.01 18.83 -3.39
N LEU A 119 8.75 17.97 -2.70
CA LEU A 119 9.13 16.66 -3.23
C LEU A 119 9.82 16.78 -4.58
N ARG A 120 10.63 17.83 -4.76
CA ARG A 120 11.64 17.82 -5.81
C ARG A 120 12.71 16.82 -5.41
N ALA A 121 13.18 16.03 -6.38
CA ALA A 121 14.44 15.34 -6.17
C ALA A 121 15.45 16.44 -5.79
N ARG A 122 16.04 16.38 -4.60
CA ARG A 122 17.32 17.05 -4.33
C ARG A 122 18.38 16.34 -5.17
N GLY A 123 18.21 16.42 -6.48
CA GLY A 123 19.12 15.91 -7.49
C GLY A 123 20.41 16.68 -7.34
N ALA A 124 21.49 15.91 -7.21
CA ALA A 124 22.87 16.37 -7.13
C ALA A 124 23.10 17.62 -7.95
N ALA A 125 23.82 18.58 -7.36
CA ALA A 125 24.29 19.79 -7.98
C ALA A 125 25.08 19.50 -9.28
N VAL A 126 24.39 19.29 -10.40
CA VAL A 126 24.99 19.44 -11.73
C VAL A 126 24.85 20.91 -12.08
N ARG A 127 25.76 21.71 -11.52
CA ARG A 127 25.91 23.13 -11.87
C ARG A 127 26.28 23.23 -13.35
N GLY A 128 25.39 23.78 -14.17
CA GLY A 128 25.67 24.16 -15.56
C GLY A 128 24.40 24.47 -16.36
N PRO A 129 24.48 25.30 -17.42
CA PRO A 129 23.32 25.78 -18.19
C PRO A 129 22.52 24.69 -18.91
N ILE A 130 23.05 23.46 -18.97
CA ILE A 130 22.37 22.27 -19.53
C ILE A 130 21.64 21.49 -18.40
N GLY A 131 22.09 21.60 -17.16
CA GLY A 131 21.46 20.96 -16.00
C GLY A 131 20.15 21.63 -15.58
N ASP A 132 20.04 22.96 -15.74
CA ASP A 132 18.83 23.72 -15.40
C ASP A 132 17.67 23.47 -16.38
N ALA A 133 17.97 23.15 -17.65
CA ALA A 133 16.95 22.81 -18.64
C ALA A 133 16.44 21.36 -18.50
N LEU A 134 17.27 20.46 -17.98
CA LEU A 134 16.88 19.06 -17.72
C LEU A 134 16.20 18.89 -16.35
N SER A 135 16.52 19.73 -15.37
CA SER A 135 15.85 19.73 -14.06
C SER A 135 14.40 20.19 -14.16
N ASP A 136 14.07 21.15 -15.02
CA ASP A 136 12.70 21.66 -15.20
C ASP A 136 11.71 20.59 -15.75
N GLY A 137 12.22 19.55 -16.43
CA GLY A 137 11.41 18.46 -16.97
C GLY A 137 11.30 17.22 -16.08
N LEU A 138 12.28 16.96 -15.20
CA LEU A 138 12.38 15.77 -14.35
C LEU A 138 12.06 16.02 -12.86
N SER A 139 11.64 17.23 -12.50
CA SER A 139 11.72 17.73 -11.11
C SER A 139 10.63 17.25 -10.14
N SER A 140 9.47 16.76 -10.59
CA SER A 140 8.43 16.30 -9.65
C SER A 140 8.61 14.81 -9.31
N LEU A 141 8.89 14.50 -8.04
CA LEU A 141 8.89 13.10 -7.59
C LEU A 141 7.48 12.50 -7.61
N VAL A 142 6.43 13.30 -7.68
CA VAL A 142 5.04 12.81 -7.64
C VAL A 142 4.42 12.87 -9.03
N SER A 143 4.01 11.72 -9.53
CA SER A 143 3.31 11.58 -10.80
C SER A 143 1.81 11.74 -10.67
N GLN A 144 1.21 11.31 -9.56
CA GLN A 144 -0.23 11.40 -9.34
C GLN A 144 -0.55 11.68 -7.87
N VAL A 145 -1.63 12.41 -7.63
CA VAL A 145 -2.14 12.75 -6.29
C VAL A 145 -3.60 12.39 -6.21
N TYR A 146 -3.97 11.69 -5.13
CA TYR A 146 -5.35 11.32 -4.84
C TYR A 146 -5.74 11.78 -3.44
N THR A 147 -6.99 12.21 -3.28
CA THR A 147 -7.65 12.27 -1.97
C THR A 147 -8.72 11.19 -1.91
N LEU A 148 -8.67 10.38 -0.85
CA LEU A 148 -9.64 9.31 -0.63
C LEU A 148 -10.31 9.47 0.72
N SER A 149 -11.61 9.25 0.75
CA SER A 149 -12.33 9.04 1.99
C SER A 149 -12.40 7.55 2.31
N VAL A 150 -12.20 7.22 3.59
CA VAL A 150 -12.31 5.86 4.12
C VAL A 150 -13.61 5.72 4.92
N GLY A 151 -14.24 4.55 4.89
CA GLY A 151 -15.36 4.23 5.79
C GLY A 151 -16.75 4.56 5.26
N HIS A 152 -16.92 4.61 3.93
CA HIS A 152 -18.26 4.70 3.31
C HIS A 152 -19.03 3.38 3.33
N ALA A 153 -18.34 2.29 3.71
CA ALA A 153 -18.91 0.99 4.03
C ALA A 153 -18.35 0.53 5.38
N ALA A 154 -19.05 -0.41 6.03
CA ALA A 154 -18.54 -1.06 7.23
C ALA A 154 -17.19 -1.71 6.94
N ASP A 155 -16.23 -1.56 7.85
CA ASP A 155 -14.95 -2.24 7.76
C ASP A 155 -15.02 -3.58 8.51
N PRO A 156 -15.18 -4.70 7.80
CA PRO A 156 -15.37 -5.99 8.45
C PRO A 156 -14.12 -6.44 9.21
N ILE A 157 -12.92 -5.97 8.83
CA ILE A 157 -11.66 -6.32 9.50
C ILE A 157 -11.61 -5.62 10.86
N ILE A 158 -11.84 -4.32 10.87
CA ILE A 158 -11.87 -3.53 12.11
C ILE A 158 -12.96 -4.05 13.05
N GLU A 159 -14.16 -4.34 12.54
CA GLU A 159 -15.24 -4.87 13.36
C GLU A 159 -14.94 -6.27 13.92
N ALA A 160 -14.30 -7.15 13.13
CA ALA A 160 -13.83 -8.45 13.63
C ALA A 160 -12.73 -8.30 14.69
N ALA A 161 -11.81 -7.37 14.50
CA ALA A 161 -10.73 -7.07 15.43
C ALA A 161 -11.27 -6.55 16.77
N LYS A 162 -12.20 -5.58 16.76
CA LYS A 162 -12.81 -5.06 18.00
C LYS A 162 -13.49 -6.17 18.80
N ARG A 163 -14.28 -7.02 18.13
CA ARG A 163 -14.95 -8.17 18.78
C ARG A 163 -13.92 -9.13 19.40
N LYS A 164 -12.84 -9.44 18.69
CA LYS A 164 -11.81 -10.36 19.19
C LYS A 164 -11.02 -9.78 20.36
N ALA A 165 -10.75 -8.47 20.34
CA ALA A 165 -10.12 -7.79 21.46
C ALA A 165 -11.00 -7.85 22.72
N CYS A 166 -12.31 -7.61 22.59
CA CYS A 166 -13.26 -7.71 23.71
C CYS A 166 -13.31 -9.13 24.30
N GLU A 167 -13.37 -10.14 23.43
CA GLU A 167 -13.36 -11.56 23.82
C GLU A 167 -12.13 -11.88 24.70
N TRP A 168 -10.93 -11.50 24.27
CA TRP A 168 -9.70 -11.76 25.02
C TRP A 168 -9.57 -10.98 26.33
N LEU A 169 -10.20 -9.81 26.42
CA LEU A 169 -10.24 -9.01 27.63
C LEU A 169 -11.33 -9.45 28.61
N GLY A 170 -12.18 -10.43 28.22
CA GLY A 170 -13.27 -10.92 29.04
C GLY A 170 -14.39 -9.90 29.26
N GLU A 171 -14.42 -8.84 28.46
CA GLU A 171 -15.42 -7.77 28.58
C GLU A 171 -16.67 -8.13 27.77
N LYS A 172 -17.82 -8.23 28.45
CA LYS A 172 -19.08 -8.73 27.88
C LYS A 172 -20.04 -7.64 27.37
N SER A 173 -19.59 -6.39 27.23
CA SER A 173 -20.49 -5.27 26.90
C SER A 173 -20.20 -4.67 25.54
N GLU A 174 -21.23 -4.62 24.69
CA GLU A 174 -21.21 -3.98 23.37
C GLU A 174 -20.86 -2.48 23.45
N ASP A 175 -21.21 -1.82 24.56
CA ASP A 175 -20.95 -0.39 24.78
C ASP A 175 -19.46 -0.01 24.81
N LYS A 176 -18.55 -0.96 25.08
CA LYS A 176 -17.10 -0.71 25.04
C LYS A 176 -16.45 -1.02 23.69
N ILE A 177 -17.14 -1.71 22.78
CA ILE A 177 -16.68 -1.95 21.39
C ILE A 177 -16.40 -0.60 20.70
N ALA A 178 -17.24 0.41 20.95
CA ALA A 178 -17.06 1.76 20.45
C ALA A 178 -15.87 2.51 21.08
N GLN A 179 -15.47 2.15 22.31
CA GLN A 179 -14.32 2.75 23.01
C GLN A 179 -12.97 2.19 22.55
N TYR A 180 -12.92 1.06 21.83
CA TYR A 180 -11.68 0.54 21.23
C TYR A 180 -11.28 1.31 19.95
N ALA A 181 -11.30 2.64 20.03
CA ALA A 181 -10.64 3.54 19.08
C ALA A 181 -9.11 3.33 19.02
N GLU A 182 -8.57 2.51 19.92
CA GLU A 182 -7.15 2.18 20.11
C GLU A 182 -6.71 0.87 19.46
N LEU A 183 -7.34 0.44 18.38
CA LEU A 183 -6.77 -0.62 17.53
C LEU A 183 -5.40 -0.14 17.00
N GLY A 184 -4.35 -0.91 17.27
CA GLY A 184 -2.97 -0.55 16.94
C GLY A 184 -2.21 0.21 18.03
N VAL A 185 -2.87 0.65 19.10
CA VAL A 185 -2.24 1.34 20.25
C VAL A 185 -2.00 0.38 21.42
N SER A 186 -2.92 -0.56 21.65
CA SER A 186 -2.78 -1.61 22.67
C SER A 186 -2.26 -2.92 22.08
N TRP A 187 -1.54 -3.71 22.89
CA TRP A 187 -1.07 -5.05 22.48
C TRP A 187 -2.22 -5.97 22.07
N ALA A 188 -3.32 -5.95 22.82
CA ALA A 188 -4.51 -6.75 22.53
C ALA A 188 -5.18 -6.30 21.23
N GLY A 189 -5.33 -4.99 21.00
CA GLY A 189 -5.88 -4.43 19.77
C GLY A 189 -5.03 -4.78 18.54
N THR A 190 -3.71 -4.66 18.65
CA THR A 190 -2.78 -5.04 17.57
C THR A 190 -2.89 -6.53 17.24
N LYS A 191 -2.90 -7.43 18.25
CA LYS A 191 -3.08 -8.86 18.00
C LYS A 191 -4.44 -9.18 17.40
N ALA A 192 -5.49 -8.50 17.82
CA ALA A 192 -6.83 -8.74 17.32
C ALA A 192 -6.96 -8.28 15.86
N LEU A 193 -6.30 -7.18 15.49
CA LEU A 193 -6.20 -6.73 14.11
C LEU A 193 -5.45 -7.74 13.24
N MET A 194 -4.30 -8.25 13.71
CA MET A 194 -3.56 -9.29 12.99
C MET A 194 -4.39 -10.55 12.82
N TRP A 195 -5.07 -11.00 13.89
CA TRP A 195 -5.98 -12.14 13.83
C TRP A 195 -7.10 -11.93 12.79
N ALA A 196 -7.70 -10.74 12.75
CA ALA A 196 -8.77 -10.43 11.80
C ALA A 196 -8.28 -10.45 10.35
N ILE A 197 -7.06 -9.95 10.10
CA ILE A 197 -6.42 -10.01 8.77
C ILE A 197 -6.11 -11.47 8.40
N GLU A 198 -5.44 -12.22 9.29
CA GLU A 198 -5.03 -13.60 9.03
C GLU A 198 -6.22 -14.55 8.85
N SER A 199 -7.31 -14.37 9.60
CA SER A 199 -8.51 -15.22 9.51
C SER A 199 -9.25 -15.09 8.18
N ARG A 200 -8.88 -14.12 7.33
CA ARG A 200 -9.45 -13.92 5.99
C ARG A 200 -8.57 -14.50 4.89
N LEU A 201 -7.36 -14.94 5.21
CA LEU A 201 -6.51 -15.62 4.25
C LEU A 201 -7.16 -16.97 3.90
N LYS A 202 -7.20 -17.30 2.61
CA LYS A 202 -7.82 -18.55 2.09
C LYS A 202 -7.05 -19.82 2.51
N ARG A 203 -5.99 -19.70 3.31
CA ARG A 203 -5.11 -20.80 3.73
C ARG A 203 -4.90 -20.75 5.23
N ASP A 204 -4.86 -21.92 5.83
CA ASP A 204 -4.59 -22.06 7.25
C ASP A 204 -3.12 -21.74 7.58
N PRO A 205 -2.80 -21.31 8.82
CA PRO A 205 -1.42 -21.10 9.26
C PRO A 205 -0.57 -22.38 9.16
N GLY A 206 0.61 -22.28 8.57
CA GLY A 206 1.52 -23.40 8.42
C GLY A 206 2.59 -23.09 7.39
N LEU A 207 3.57 -23.99 7.28
CA LEU A 207 4.58 -23.91 6.25
C LEU A 207 4.16 -24.82 5.11
N TYR A 208 4.10 -24.33 3.88
CA TYR A 208 3.64 -25.11 2.75
C TYR A 208 4.77 -25.41 1.77
N ARG A 209 4.77 -26.59 1.15
CA ARG A 209 5.65 -26.89 0.02
C ARG A 209 5.22 -26.09 -1.19
N TRP A 210 6.16 -25.35 -1.75
CA TRP A 210 6.02 -24.65 -3.01
C TRP A 210 6.43 -25.56 -4.17
N VAL A 211 5.52 -25.81 -5.11
CA VAL A 211 5.80 -26.50 -6.37
C VAL A 211 5.22 -25.70 -7.53
N GLY A 212 6.08 -25.13 -8.37
CA GLY A 212 5.65 -24.51 -9.64
C GLY A 212 4.72 -23.29 -9.53
N GLY A 213 4.72 -22.57 -8.39
CA GLY A 213 3.83 -21.43 -8.12
C GLY A 213 2.62 -21.81 -7.27
N GLU A 214 2.47 -23.09 -6.92
CA GLU A 214 1.39 -23.58 -6.07
C GLU A 214 1.93 -24.07 -4.73
N THR A 215 1.17 -23.82 -3.67
CA THR A 215 1.44 -24.44 -2.36
C THR A 215 0.63 -25.72 -2.24
N ALA A 216 1.27 -26.85 -1.98
CA ALA A 216 0.60 -28.15 -1.94
C ALA A 216 0.54 -28.74 -0.52
N GLU A 217 1.68 -29.22 -0.02
CA GLU A 217 1.79 -29.96 1.24
C GLU A 217 1.96 -28.99 2.42
N ARG A 218 1.15 -29.11 3.48
CA ARG A 218 1.23 -28.25 4.68
C ARG A 218 1.94 -28.98 5.82
N PHE A 219 2.93 -28.31 6.40
CA PHE A 219 3.66 -28.72 7.59
C PHE A 219 3.28 -27.84 8.79
N LEU A 220 3.10 -28.49 9.94
CA LEU A 220 2.84 -27.82 11.21
C LEU A 220 4.13 -27.69 12.05
N PRO A 221 4.16 -26.77 13.03
CA PRO A 221 5.26 -26.72 14.00
C PRO A 221 5.50 -28.09 14.64
N GLY A 222 6.73 -28.60 14.53
CA GLY A 222 7.13 -29.88 15.11
C GLY A 222 6.91 -31.11 14.22
N ASP A 223 6.46 -30.94 12.97
CA ASP A 223 6.28 -32.03 12.03
C ASP A 223 7.59 -32.83 11.82
N PRO A 224 7.62 -34.15 12.09
CA PRO A 224 8.78 -34.99 11.83
C PRO A 224 9.22 -34.97 10.35
N ALA A 225 8.30 -34.78 9.41
CA ALA A 225 8.60 -34.72 7.99
C ALA A 225 9.59 -33.57 7.67
N LEU A 226 9.46 -32.41 8.34
CA LEU A 226 10.40 -31.30 8.17
C LEU A 226 11.82 -31.64 8.62
N LYS A 227 11.98 -32.52 9.62
CA LYS A 227 13.31 -32.98 10.05
C LYS A 227 13.94 -33.90 9.02
N THR A 228 13.16 -34.81 8.45
CA THR A 228 13.61 -35.67 7.36
C THR A 228 13.97 -34.85 6.13
N GLU A 229 13.13 -33.89 5.77
CA GLU A 229 13.40 -32.93 4.71
C GLU A 229 14.70 -32.17 4.98
N ALA A 230 14.88 -31.55 6.15
CA ALA A 230 16.11 -30.82 6.46
C ALA A 230 17.37 -31.73 6.45
N ALA A 231 17.24 -33.01 6.79
CA ALA A 231 18.34 -33.97 6.74
C ALA A 231 18.75 -34.35 5.30
N ALA A 232 17.83 -34.27 4.33
CA ALA A 232 18.11 -34.59 2.94
C ALA A 232 18.93 -33.49 2.21
N GLY A 233 19.23 -32.35 2.85
CA GLY A 233 20.00 -31.23 2.28
C GLY A 233 19.36 -29.85 2.53
N PRO A 234 19.73 -28.81 1.77
CA PRO A 234 19.29 -27.45 2.07
C PRO A 234 17.81 -27.21 1.71
N LEU A 235 17.10 -26.50 2.60
CA LEU A 235 15.75 -25.98 2.38
C LEU A 235 15.81 -24.48 2.09
N LEU A 236 14.93 -24.00 1.20
CA LEU A 236 14.65 -22.58 1.03
C LEU A 236 13.31 -22.27 1.68
N VAL A 237 13.28 -21.32 2.63
CA VAL A 237 12.04 -20.89 3.29
C VAL A 237 11.74 -19.45 2.89
N MET A 238 10.55 -19.22 2.35
CA MET A 238 10.07 -17.96 1.84
C MET A 238 9.00 -17.44 2.80
N ILE A 239 9.30 -16.35 3.48
CA ILE A 239 8.40 -15.79 4.50
C ILE A 239 7.78 -14.52 3.93
N HIS A 240 6.46 -14.49 3.79
CA HIS A 240 5.75 -13.28 3.38
C HIS A 240 5.49 -12.35 4.58
N GLY A 241 5.27 -11.06 4.29
CA GLY A 241 4.85 -10.08 5.30
C GLY A 241 3.39 -10.27 5.72
N THR A 242 2.99 -9.61 6.80
CA THR A 242 1.60 -9.60 7.27
C THR A 242 0.65 -9.10 6.18
N GLY A 243 -0.50 -9.76 6.01
CA GLY A 243 -1.48 -9.41 4.97
C GLY A 243 -1.06 -9.70 3.53
N SER A 244 0.12 -10.30 3.32
CA SER A 244 0.54 -10.83 2.01
C SER A 244 0.25 -12.34 1.93
N ASN A 245 0.44 -12.91 0.75
CA ASN A 245 0.52 -14.36 0.57
C ASN A 245 1.75 -14.70 -0.28
N THR A 246 2.24 -15.92 -0.13
CA THR A 246 3.44 -16.39 -0.83
C THR A 246 3.22 -16.52 -2.34
N SER A 247 1.99 -16.74 -2.81
CA SER A 247 1.60 -16.68 -4.23
C SER A 247 1.58 -15.27 -4.85
N GLY A 248 1.88 -14.21 -4.09
CA GLY A 248 1.88 -12.84 -4.59
C GLY A 248 3.26 -12.45 -5.15
N SER A 249 4.08 -11.86 -4.29
CA SER A 249 5.38 -11.29 -4.67
C SER A 249 6.39 -12.32 -5.18
N PHE A 250 6.26 -13.57 -4.77
CA PHE A 250 7.22 -14.61 -5.13
C PHE A 250 6.82 -15.37 -6.41
N ASP A 251 5.52 -15.54 -6.70
CA ASP A 251 5.07 -15.97 -8.04
C ASP A 251 5.46 -14.91 -9.08
N ALA A 252 5.36 -13.62 -8.72
CA ALA A 252 5.86 -12.53 -9.53
C ALA A 252 7.38 -12.64 -9.78
N LEU A 253 8.17 -13.06 -8.79
CA LEU A 253 9.61 -13.29 -8.97
C LEU A 253 9.89 -14.46 -9.93
N GLN A 254 9.17 -15.57 -9.78
CA GLN A 254 9.29 -16.73 -10.67
C GLN A 254 8.89 -16.39 -12.12
N SER A 255 7.80 -15.63 -12.30
CA SER A 255 7.26 -15.26 -13.61
C SER A 255 7.99 -14.11 -14.30
N ALA A 256 8.52 -13.14 -13.56
CA ALA A 256 9.19 -11.96 -14.13
C ALA A 256 10.55 -12.30 -14.75
N SER A 257 11.25 -13.33 -14.27
CA SER A 257 12.53 -13.73 -14.86
C SER A 257 12.91 -15.16 -14.50
N ARG A 258 12.77 -16.05 -15.49
CA ARG A 258 13.26 -17.43 -15.39
C ARG A 258 14.76 -17.51 -15.13
N ALA A 259 15.53 -16.51 -15.56
CA ALA A 259 16.97 -16.45 -15.33
C ALA A 259 17.32 -16.20 -13.85
N TYR A 260 16.50 -15.43 -13.12
CA TYR A 260 16.68 -15.23 -11.67
C TYR A 260 16.15 -16.40 -10.85
N TRP A 261 15.13 -17.09 -11.33
CA TRP A 261 14.52 -18.22 -10.62
C TRP A 261 15.34 -19.52 -10.75
N LYS A 262 15.94 -19.76 -11.93
CA LYS A 262 16.69 -20.99 -12.24
C LYS A 262 17.77 -21.37 -11.21
N PRO A 263 18.58 -20.45 -10.64
CA PRO A 263 19.54 -20.80 -9.58
C PRO A 263 18.89 -21.35 -8.31
N PHE A 264 17.66 -20.94 -7.99
CA PHE A 264 16.91 -21.50 -6.86
C PHE A 264 16.40 -22.90 -7.18
N GLU A 265 15.88 -23.13 -8.40
CA GLU A 265 15.47 -24.47 -8.86
C GLU A 265 16.66 -25.43 -8.88
N ASP A 266 17.80 -25.02 -9.42
CA ASP A 266 18.99 -25.86 -9.54
C ASP A 266 19.57 -26.24 -8.15
N ARG A 267 19.40 -25.39 -7.13
CA ARG A 267 19.94 -25.61 -5.78
C ARG A 267 18.97 -26.30 -4.83
N TYR A 268 17.70 -25.94 -4.88
CA TYR A 268 16.69 -26.36 -3.91
C TYR A 268 15.66 -27.32 -4.52
N GLY A 269 15.51 -27.39 -5.84
CA GLY A 269 14.52 -28.26 -6.47
C GLY A 269 13.10 -27.99 -5.95
N ASP A 270 12.43 -29.04 -5.48
CA ASP A 270 11.11 -29.03 -4.84
C ASP A 270 11.14 -28.78 -3.33
N ARG A 271 12.30 -28.36 -2.81
CA ARG A 271 12.59 -28.17 -1.38
C ARG A 271 12.51 -26.69 -1.00
N VAL A 272 11.49 -26.05 -1.57
CA VAL A 272 11.10 -24.67 -1.33
C VAL A 272 9.83 -24.67 -0.52
N LEU A 273 9.83 -23.93 0.58
CA LEU A 273 8.74 -23.85 1.55
C LEU A 273 8.28 -22.40 1.72
N ALA A 274 6.99 -22.17 1.92
CA ALA A 274 6.34 -20.85 1.84
C ALA A 274 5.11 -20.70 2.74
#